data_AF-A0A5K1E4M3-F1
#
_entry.id   AF-A0A5K1E4M3-F1
#
_cell.length_a   1.000
_cell.length_b   1.000
_cell.length_c   1.000
_cell.angle_alpha   90.00
_cell.angle_beta   90.00
_cell.angle_gamma   90.00
#
_symmetry.space_group_name_H-M   'P 1'
#
loop_
_entity.id
_entity.type
_entity.pdbx_description
1 polymer ?
#
loop_
_entity_poly.entity_id
_entity_poly.type
_entity_poly.pdbx_seq_one_letter_code
_entity_poly.pdbx_strand_id
1 'polypeptide(L)'
;MTSRHTTCSGAKGDLLRTRMARSLIHHCCCFFFFSGLLLFFHFSPSQAQVVPALFVFGDSNVDNGNNAILLPNETTTRFLPYGFDFPTGPTGRFTNGMNPGDVLARLLDLPRFLPAVLDPKTKGEMILYGVNYASAGAGILDYPNVRRL
;
A
#
# COMPACT_ATOMS: atom_id res chain seq x y z
N MET A 1 -16.10 -82.64 26.06
CA MET A 1 -16.47 -81.20 26.06
C MET A 1 -15.21 -80.39 26.33
N THR A 2 -14.50 -79.99 25.29
CA THR A 2 -13.31 -79.10 25.39
C THR A 2 -13.78 -77.65 25.28
N SER A 3 -13.84 -76.97 26.43
CA SER A 3 -14.20 -75.56 26.52
C SER A 3 -13.05 -74.70 26.01
N ARG A 4 -13.29 -73.96 24.92
CA ARG A 4 -12.35 -72.96 24.38
C ARG A 4 -12.38 -71.74 25.30
N HIS A 5 -11.32 -71.57 26.11
CA HIS A 5 -11.02 -70.30 26.77
C HIS A 5 -10.49 -69.31 25.73
N THR A 6 -11.39 -68.55 25.10
CA THR A 6 -11.02 -67.36 24.33
C THR A 6 -10.73 -66.22 25.31
N THR A 7 -9.51 -65.69 25.28
CA THR A 7 -8.97 -64.77 26.28
C THR A 7 -9.54 -63.35 26.14
N CYS A 8 -10.23 -62.86 27.17
CA CYS A 8 -10.71 -61.47 27.32
C CYS A 8 -9.55 -60.43 27.38
N SER A 9 -8.30 -60.88 27.53
CA SER A 9 -7.12 -60.03 27.63
C SER A 9 -6.71 -59.37 26.30
N GLY A 10 -6.96 -60.02 25.16
CA GLY A 10 -6.59 -59.49 23.83
C GLY A 10 -7.36 -58.23 23.43
N ALA A 11 -8.69 -58.24 23.68
CA ALA A 11 -9.58 -57.14 23.28
C ALA A 11 -9.26 -55.79 23.96
N LYS A 12 -8.73 -55.80 25.19
CA LYS A 12 -8.32 -54.57 25.90
C LYS A 12 -7.00 -54.01 25.36
N GLY A 13 -6.05 -54.88 24.98
CA GLY A 13 -4.78 -54.47 24.36
C GLY A 13 -4.98 -53.86 22.98
N ASP A 14 -5.89 -54.43 22.19
CA ASP A 14 -6.23 -53.93 20.85
C ASP A 14 -6.97 -52.58 20.90
N LEU A 15 -7.84 -52.39 21.91
CA LEU A 15 -8.50 -51.11 22.15
C LEU A 15 -7.52 -50.01 22.61
N LEU A 16 -6.52 -50.37 23.43
CA LEU A 16 -5.49 -49.42 23.86
C LEU A 16 -4.58 -49.02 22.69
N ARG A 17 -4.19 -49.99 21.84
CA ARG A 17 -3.40 -49.74 20.62
C ARG A 17 -4.13 -48.86 19.61
N THR A 18 -5.42 -49.09 19.39
CA THR A 18 -6.24 -48.26 18.48
C THR A 18 -6.47 -46.85 19.02
N ARG A 19 -6.62 -46.68 20.35
CA ARG A 19 -6.69 -45.36 20.99
C ARG A 19 -5.39 -44.56 20.88
N MET A 20 -4.24 -45.22 21.10
CA MET A 20 -2.94 -44.56 20.93
C MET A 20 -2.68 -44.18 19.46
N ALA A 21 -2.96 -45.08 18.51
CA ALA A 21 -2.78 -44.82 17.09
C ALA A 21 -3.62 -43.63 16.59
N ARG A 22 -4.89 -43.51 17.01
CA ARG A 22 -5.77 -42.37 16.66
C ARG A 22 -5.25 -41.04 17.21
N SER A 23 -4.72 -41.04 18.44
CA SER A 23 -4.11 -39.84 19.03
C SER A 23 -2.86 -39.39 18.26
N LEU A 24 -1.99 -40.34 17.91
CA LEU A 24 -0.78 -40.09 17.12
C LEU A 24 -1.09 -39.54 15.72
N ILE A 25 -2.07 -40.14 15.02
CA ILE A 25 -2.49 -39.67 13.69
C ILE A 25 -3.03 -38.23 13.77
N HIS A 26 -3.82 -37.91 14.80
CA HIS A 26 -4.36 -36.56 14.98
C HIS A 26 -3.25 -35.52 15.22
N HIS A 27 -2.23 -35.85 16.03
CA HIS A 27 -1.10 -34.96 16.28
C HIS A 27 -0.25 -34.75 15.03
N CYS A 28 0.01 -35.82 14.24
CA CYS A 28 0.72 -35.70 12.97
C CYS A 28 -0.07 -34.83 11.98
N CYS A 29 -1.38 -35.05 11.81
CA CYS A 29 -2.21 -34.24 10.93
C CYS A 29 -2.23 -32.77 11.33
N CYS A 30 -2.37 -32.47 12.62
CA CYS A 30 -2.30 -31.08 13.11
C CYS A 30 -0.93 -30.46 12.85
N PHE A 31 0.17 -31.20 13.07
CA PHE A 31 1.52 -30.71 12.82
C PHE A 31 1.76 -30.38 11.34
N PHE A 32 1.38 -31.28 10.42
CA PHE A 32 1.52 -31.03 8.98
C PHE A 32 0.60 -29.92 8.48
N PHE A 33 -0.62 -29.82 9.03
CA PHE A 33 -1.56 -28.75 8.69
C PHE A 33 -1.06 -27.37 9.17
N PHE A 34 -0.60 -27.26 10.43
CA PHE A 34 -0.03 -26.02 10.95
C PHE A 34 1.30 -25.65 10.26
N SER A 35 2.16 -26.63 9.98
CA SER A 35 3.40 -26.43 9.23
C SER A 35 3.13 -25.91 7.81
N GLY A 36 2.18 -26.52 7.10
CA GLY A 36 1.73 -26.06 5.79
C GLY A 36 1.17 -24.64 5.84
N LEU A 37 0.30 -24.35 6.82
CA LEU A 37 -0.27 -23.02 7.01
C LEU A 37 0.83 -21.96 7.25
N LEU A 38 1.82 -22.26 8.10
CA LEU A 38 2.95 -21.37 8.38
C LEU A 38 3.81 -21.11 7.14
N LEU A 39 4.05 -22.12 6.30
CA LEU A 39 4.76 -21.96 5.03
C LEU A 39 3.98 -21.11 4.02
N PHE A 40 2.64 -21.25 3.96
CA PHE A 40 1.78 -20.43 3.11
C PHE A 40 1.78 -18.95 3.52
N PHE A 41 1.78 -18.64 4.83
CA PHE A 41 1.83 -17.26 5.31
C PHE A 41 3.23 -16.62 5.18
N HIS A 42 4.30 -17.42 5.18
CA HIS A 42 5.67 -16.91 5.00
C HIS A 42 5.98 -16.56 3.53
N PHE A 43 5.35 -17.23 2.57
CA PHE A 43 5.53 -16.96 1.14
C PHE A 43 4.57 -15.87 0.66
N SER A 44 4.68 -14.67 1.23
CA SER A 44 4.20 -13.47 0.53
C SER A 44 5.34 -12.97 -0.35
N PRO A 45 5.21 -12.94 -1.68
CA PRO A 45 6.18 -12.26 -2.51
C PRO A 45 6.18 -10.78 -2.12
N SER A 46 7.21 -10.35 -1.40
CA SER A 46 7.49 -8.94 -1.20
C SER A 46 7.87 -8.37 -2.55
N GLN A 47 6.94 -7.68 -3.20
CA GLN A 47 7.27 -6.80 -4.31
C GLN A 47 8.10 -5.67 -3.70
N ALA A 48 9.42 -5.81 -3.73
CA ALA A 48 10.32 -4.80 -3.18
C ALA A 48 10.12 -3.50 -3.97
N GLN A 49 9.67 -2.45 -3.28
CA GLN A 49 9.54 -1.12 -3.85
C GLN A 49 10.92 -0.66 -4.34
N VAL A 50 11.09 -0.53 -5.65
CA VAL A 50 12.40 -0.25 -6.27
C VAL A 50 12.89 1.17 -5.93
N VAL A 51 11.95 2.10 -5.71
CA VAL A 51 12.25 3.49 -5.38
C VAL A 51 11.59 3.84 -4.04
N PRO A 52 12.34 4.13 -2.97
CA PRO A 52 11.78 4.33 -1.63
C PRO A 52 10.96 5.62 -1.48
N ALA A 53 11.27 6.65 -2.26
CA ALA A 53 10.62 7.96 -2.19
C ALA A 53 10.74 8.75 -3.50
N LEU A 54 9.79 9.66 -3.76
CA LEU A 54 9.82 10.57 -4.91
C LEU A 54 9.64 12.03 -4.49
N PHE A 55 10.63 12.86 -4.79
CA PHE A 55 10.56 14.30 -4.56
C PHE A 55 10.35 15.02 -5.89
N VAL A 56 9.32 15.86 -5.97
CA VAL A 56 8.90 16.52 -7.22
C VAL A 56 9.13 18.03 -7.09
N PHE A 57 9.78 18.60 -8.10
CA PHE A 57 10.01 20.03 -8.25
C PHE A 57 9.55 20.44 -9.64
N GLY A 58 9.03 21.65 -9.78
CA GLY A 58 8.57 22.15 -11.08
C GLY A 58 7.51 23.23 -10.95
N ASP A 59 6.74 23.36 -12.03
CA ASP A 59 5.72 24.38 -12.21
C ASP A 59 4.30 23.81 -12.07
N SER A 60 3.32 24.47 -12.68
CA SER A 60 1.91 24.06 -12.68
C SER A 60 1.68 22.65 -13.22
N ASN A 61 2.56 22.16 -14.12
CA ASN A 61 2.40 20.86 -14.74
C ASN A 61 2.51 19.73 -13.72
N VAL A 62 3.26 19.93 -12.65
CA VAL A 62 3.48 18.92 -11.60
C VAL A 62 3.03 19.39 -10.21
N ASP A 63 2.52 20.61 -10.08
CA ASP A 63 1.88 21.09 -8.84
C ASP A 63 0.66 20.23 -8.48
N ASN A 64 0.63 19.76 -7.23
CA ASN A 64 -0.41 18.91 -6.67
C ASN A 64 -1.36 19.66 -5.73
N GLY A 65 -1.21 20.98 -5.60
CA GLY A 65 -2.06 21.83 -4.76
C GLY A 65 -1.30 22.82 -3.87
N ASN A 66 0.03 22.98 -4.05
CA ASN A 66 0.81 23.99 -3.33
C ASN A 66 0.29 25.40 -3.66
N ASN A 67 0.07 25.74 -4.93
CA ASN A 67 -0.41 27.08 -5.27
C ASN A 67 -1.83 27.37 -4.77
N ALA A 68 -2.69 26.35 -4.68
CA ALA A 68 -4.02 26.52 -4.09
C ALA A 68 -3.97 26.80 -2.58
N ILE A 69 -2.85 26.48 -1.90
CA ILE A 69 -2.61 26.81 -0.49
C ILE A 69 -1.93 28.18 -0.38
N LEU A 70 -0.93 28.44 -1.24
CA LEU A 70 -0.14 29.68 -1.22
C LEU A 70 -0.97 30.91 -1.63
N LEU A 71 -1.80 30.75 -2.67
CA LEU A 71 -2.57 31.83 -3.31
C LEU A 71 -4.05 31.43 -3.45
N PRO A 72 -4.78 31.30 -2.34
CA PRO A 72 -6.15 30.75 -2.34
C PRO A 72 -7.16 31.59 -3.14
N ASN A 73 -6.86 32.87 -3.38
CA ASN A 73 -7.78 33.81 -4.05
C ASN A 73 -7.43 34.09 -5.52
N GLU A 74 -6.24 33.69 -6.00
CA GLU A 74 -5.72 34.11 -7.32
C GLU A 74 -5.64 32.93 -8.30
N THR A 75 -5.19 31.76 -7.83
CA THR A 75 -4.86 30.63 -8.71
C THR A 75 -5.43 29.30 -8.18
N THR A 76 -6.52 29.34 -7.42
CA THR A 76 -7.10 28.13 -6.86
C THR A 76 -7.72 27.27 -7.95
N THR A 77 -7.21 26.07 -8.20
CA THR A 77 -7.85 25.08 -9.08
C THR A 77 -8.68 24.06 -8.29
N ARG A 78 -9.20 24.47 -7.11
CA ARG A 78 -10.11 23.66 -6.30
C ARG A 78 -11.57 23.82 -6.73
N PHE A 79 -11.82 23.77 -8.03
CA PHE A 79 -13.15 23.88 -8.62
C PHE A 79 -13.24 23.10 -9.93
N LEU A 80 -14.44 22.72 -10.35
CA LEU A 80 -14.64 22.00 -11.61
C LEU A 80 -14.34 22.90 -12.82
N PRO A 81 -13.67 22.40 -13.88
CA PRO A 81 -13.48 20.99 -14.21
C PRO A 81 -12.24 20.32 -13.58
N TYR A 82 -11.40 21.06 -12.86
CA TYR A 82 -10.18 20.52 -12.28
C TYR A 82 -10.47 19.46 -11.22
N GLY A 83 -9.70 18.36 -11.27
CA GLY A 83 -9.90 17.21 -10.39
C GLY A 83 -11.21 16.44 -10.58
N PHE A 84 -11.97 16.64 -11.65
CA PHE A 84 -13.17 15.84 -11.94
C PHE A 84 -12.88 14.34 -12.03
N ASP A 85 -11.75 13.95 -12.64
CA ASP A 85 -11.28 12.57 -12.77
C ASP A 85 -10.32 12.16 -11.64
N PHE A 86 -10.02 13.07 -10.70
CA PHE A 86 -9.12 12.76 -9.59
C PHE A 86 -9.89 12.07 -8.45
N PRO A 87 -9.35 11.01 -7.80
CA PRO A 87 -10.11 10.19 -6.85
C PRO A 87 -10.72 10.94 -5.66
N THR A 88 -10.12 12.07 -5.27
CA THR A 88 -10.57 12.90 -4.15
C THR A 88 -11.19 14.22 -4.60
N GLY A 89 -11.50 14.38 -5.89
CA GLY A 89 -12.05 15.61 -6.46
C GLY A 89 -11.02 16.73 -6.67
N PRO A 90 -11.47 18.00 -6.74
CA PRO A 90 -10.60 19.16 -6.94
C PRO A 90 -9.60 19.35 -5.79
N THR A 91 -8.32 19.12 -6.05
CA THR A 91 -7.24 19.19 -5.03
C THR A 91 -6.38 20.45 -5.09
N GLY A 92 -6.40 21.17 -6.22
CA GLY A 92 -5.45 22.24 -6.52
C GLY A 92 -4.44 21.88 -7.61
N ARG A 93 -4.62 20.75 -8.31
CA ARG A 93 -3.88 20.39 -9.54
C ARG A 93 -4.36 21.21 -10.74
N PHE A 94 -3.45 21.56 -11.65
CA PHE A 94 -3.78 22.22 -12.92
C PHE A 94 -4.21 21.22 -14.01
N THR A 95 -4.98 20.20 -13.63
CA THR A 95 -5.48 19.15 -14.51
C THR A 95 -6.81 18.58 -13.99
N ASN A 96 -7.58 17.93 -14.85
CA ASN A 96 -8.82 17.23 -14.47
C ASN A 96 -8.57 15.97 -13.64
N GLY A 97 -7.36 15.39 -13.71
CA GLY A 97 -7.04 14.12 -13.05
C GLY A 97 -5.64 14.10 -12.43
N MET A 98 -4.92 13.00 -12.63
CA MET A 98 -3.54 12.85 -12.19
C MET A 98 -2.61 13.73 -13.03
N ASN A 99 -1.63 14.38 -12.40
CA ASN A 99 -0.55 15.05 -13.11
C ASN A 99 0.62 14.06 -13.39
N PRO A 100 1.63 14.42 -14.20
CA PRO A 100 2.76 13.53 -14.49
C PRO A 100 3.50 13.03 -13.24
N GLY A 101 3.60 13.84 -12.19
CA GLY A 101 4.20 13.45 -10.91
C GLY A 101 3.41 12.36 -10.19
N ASP A 102 2.07 12.44 -10.22
CA ASP A 102 1.19 11.40 -9.66
C ASP A 102 1.27 10.10 -10.46
N VAL A 103 1.28 10.21 -11.80
CA VAL A 103 1.42 9.04 -12.69
C VAL A 103 2.74 8.33 -12.41
N LEU A 104 3.84 9.08 -12.28
CA LEU A 104 5.14 8.52 -11.93
C LEU A 104 5.13 7.87 -10.54
N ALA A 105 4.55 8.52 -9.53
CA ALA A 105 4.41 7.95 -8.19
C ALA A 105 3.67 6.61 -8.21
N ARG A 106 2.61 6.50 -9.02
CA ARG A 106 1.84 5.26 -9.19
C ARG A 106 2.65 4.18 -9.94
N LEU A 107 3.41 4.55 -10.97
CA LEU A 107 4.27 3.61 -11.69
C LEU A 107 5.43 3.09 -10.82
N LEU A 108 5.87 3.89 -9.86
CA LEU A 108 6.87 3.51 -8.86
C LEU A 108 6.29 2.74 -7.67
N ASP A 109 4.98 2.44 -7.69
CA ASP A 109 4.26 1.74 -6.64
C ASP A 109 4.42 2.38 -5.25
N LEU A 110 4.42 3.72 -5.20
CA LEU A 110 4.42 4.44 -3.93
C LEU A 110 3.09 4.23 -3.20
N PRO A 111 3.10 4.11 -1.87
CA PRO A 111 1.90 3.73 -1.10
C PRO A 111 0.80 4.80 -1.10
N ARG A 112 1.06 6.00 -1.62
CA ARG A 112 0.15 7.15 -1.60
C ARG A 112 0.53 8.18 -2.66
N PHE A 113 -0.40 9.07 -2.99
CA PHE A 113 -0.08 10.31 -3.71
C PHE A 113 0.89 11.17 -2.91
N LEU A 114 1.79 11.85 -3.61
CA LEU A 114 2.72 12.76 -2.97
C LEU A 114 1.96 13.90 -2.27
N PRO A 115 2.28 14.21 -1.02
CA PRO A 115 1.70 15.35 -0.33
C PRO A 115 2.29 16.67 -0.85
N ALA A 116 1.48 17.72 -0.86
CA ALA A 116 1.91 19.08 -1.16
C ALA A 116 2.77 19.61 0.00
N VAL A 117 3.95 20.18 -0.26
CA VAL A 117 4.85 20.67 0.80
C VAL A 117 4.17 21.69 1.72
N LEU A 118 3.27 22.52 1.18
CA LEU A 118 2.58 23.56 1.94
C LEU A 118 1.35 23.06 2.72
N ASP A 119 0.94 21.80 2.56
CA ASP A 119 -0.15 21.23 3.36
C ASP A 119 0.32 21.07 4.82
N PRO A 120 -0.39 21.64 5.82
CA PRO A 120 -0.05 21.48 7.24
C PRO A 120 0.07 20.03 7.73
N LYS A 121 -0.55 19.09 7.01
CA LYS A 121 -0.50 17.65 7.29
C LYS A 121 0.78 16.98 6.78
N THR A 122 1.56 17.65 5.93
CA THR A 122 2.81 17.15 5.35
C THR A 122 3.95 17.19 6.38
N LYS A 123 3.88 16.32 7.38
CA LYS A 123 4.84 16.21 8.49
C LYS A 123 5.05 14.76 8.89
N GLY A 124 6.13 14.49 9.63
CA GLY A 124 6.41 13.17 10.21
C GLY A 124 6.53 12.08 9.14
N GLU A 125 5.81 10.96 9.31
CA GLU A 125 5.88 9.83 8.37
C GLU A 125 5.34 10.14 6.97
N MET A 126 4.61 11.25 6.80
CA MET A 126 4.09 11.67 5.49
C MET A 126 5.20 12.02 4.49
N ILE A 127 6.34 12.52 4.97
CA ILE A 127 7.45 12.95 4.11
C ILE A 127 8.40 11.81 3.70
N LEU A 128 8.30 10.65 4.37
CA LEU A 128 9.24 9.53 4.18
C LEU A 128 9.20 8.92 2.79
N TYR A 129 8.05 9.03 2.10
CA TYR A 129 7.84 8.47 0.76
C TYR A 129 7.93 9.53 -0.33
N GLY A 130 8.34 10.75 0.04
CA GLY A 130 8.49 11.86 -0.88
C GLY A 130 7.49 13.00 -0.67
N VAL A 131 7.79 14.14 -1.27
CA VAL A 131 7.04 15.40 -1.14
C VAL A 131 7.06 16.14 -2.47
N ASN A 132 5.97 16.84 -2.78
CA ASN A 132 5.88 17.70 -3.95
C ASN A 132 6.11 19.18 -3.57
N TYR A 133 7.17 19.77 -4.13
CA TYR A 133 7.60 21.16 -3.97
C TYR A 133 7.28 22.03 -5.20
N ALA A 134 6.58 21.49 -6.20
CA ALA A 134 6.24 22.24 -7.40
C ALA A 134 5.29 23.39 -7.07
N SER A 135 5.42 24.48 -7.82
CA SER A 135 4.61 25.68 -7.67
C SER A 135 4.31 26.29 -9.02
N ALA A 136 3.03 26.52 -9.34
CA ALA A 136 2.64 27.18 -10.58
C ALA A 136 3.33 28.53 -10.77
N GLY A 137 3.84 28.73 -11.99
CA GLY A 137 4.64 29.90 -12.34
C GLY A 137 6.12 29.80 -12.00
N ALA A 138 6.57 28.73 -11.32
CA ALA A 138 8.00 28.49 -11.13
C ALA A 138 8.73 28.39 -12.47
N GLY A 139 9.88 29.03 -12.55
CA GLY A 139 10.73 29.05 -13.74
C GLY A 139 12.19 29.08 -13.33
N ILE A 140 13.07 28.77 -14.28
CA ILE A 140 14.52 28.77 -14.05
C ILE A 140 15.14 30.18 -14.06
N LEU A 141 14.42 31.16 -14.61
CA LEU A 141 14.87 32.56 -14.72
C LEU A 141 14.05 33.44 -13.77
N ASP A 142 14.70 34.45 -13.20
CA ASP A 142 14.10 35.41 -12.26
C ASP A 142 13.13 36.41 -12.91
N TYR A 143 12.97 36.37 -14.23
CA TYR A 143 12.05 37.24 -14.95
C TYR A 143 10.70 36.54 -15.14
N PRO A 144 9.58 37.18 -14.80
CA PRO A 144 8.27 36.59 -15.01
C PRO A 144 8.06 36.33 -16.51
N ASN A 145 7.41 35.21 -16.86
CA ASN A 145 7.03 34.83 -18.21
C ASN A 145 5.97 35.77 -18.85
N VAL A 146 5.99 37.06 -18.51
CA VAL A 146 5.22 38.10 -19.18
C VAL A 146 6.08 38.63 -20.34
N ARG A 147 6.21 37.82 -21.40
CA ARG A 147 6.68 38.39 -22.66
C ARG A 147 5.49 39.09 -23.30
N ARG A 148 5.63 40.42 -23.38
CA ARG A 148 4.79 41.36 -24.14
C ARG A 148 4.21 40.70 -25.40
N LEU A 149 2.88 40.69 -25.49
CA LEU A 149 2.16 40.81 -26.75
C LEU A 149 1.56 42.22 -26.77
#